data_AF-A0A958H7M1-F1
#
_entry.id   AF-A0A958H7M1-F1
#
_cell.length_a   1.000
_cell.length_b   1.000
_cell.length_c   1.000
_cell.angle_alpha   90.00
_cell.angle_beta   90.00
_cell.angle_gamma   90.00
#
_symmetry.space_group_name_H-M   'P 1'
#
loop_
_entity.id
_entity.type
_entity.pdbx_description
1 polymer ?
#
loop_
_entity_poly.entity_id
_entity_poly.type
_entity_poly.pdbx_seq_one_letter_code
_entity_poly.pdbx_strand_id
1 'polypeptide(L)' 'MTVNDIAQHSDDMKPRAEKVTAFVTRMSPRGMEVLLFQHPSAGIQVPAGTVEADEHHAVAAAREAREETGLA' A
#
# COMPACT_ATOMS: atom_id res chain seq x y z
N MET A 1 -24.34 -12.75 -37.49
CA MET A 1 -23.41 -11.91 -36.72
C MET A 1 -24.16 -10.65 -36.39
N THR A 2 -24.73 -10.55 -35.18
CA THR A 2 -25.54 -9.39 -34.76
C THR A 2 -24.70 -8.48 -33.88
N VAL A 3 -24.99 -7.19 -33.95
CA VAL A 3 -24.29 -6.07 -33.28
C VAL A 3 -24.33 -6.07 -31.75
N ASN A 4 -24.80 -7.15 -31.11
CA ASN A 4 -25.01 -7.24 -29.65
C ASN A 4 -23.82 -7.78 -28.85
N ASP A 5 -22.74 -8.24 -29.51
CA ASP A 5 -21.59 -8.87 -28.83
C ASP A 5 -20.52 -7.87 -28.33
N ILE A 6 -20.67 -6.56 -28.59
CA ILE A 6 -19.64 -5.54 -28.27
C ILE A 6 -19.82 -4.95 -26.85
N ALA A 7 -20.96 -5.17 -26.20
CA ALA A 7 -21.30 -4.47 -24.95
C ALA A 7 -20.92 -5.18 -23.64
N GLN A 8 -20.04 -6.20 -23.66
CA GLN A 8 -19.74 -7.02 -22.47
C GLN A 8 -18.30 -6.93 -21.93
N HIS A 9 -17.54 -5.89 -22.25
CA HIS A 9 -16.20 -5.66 -21.66
C HIS A 9 -16.06 -4.28 -21.01
N SER A 10 -17.10 -3.81 -20.31
CA SER A 10 -17.07 -2.52 -19.58
C SER A 10 -16.80 -2.66 -18.07
N ASP A 11 -16.40 -3.84 -17.59
CA ASP A 11 -16.10 -4.07 -16.17
C ASP A 11 -14.61 -3.81 -15.82
N ASP A 12 -13.77 -3.51 -16.83
CA ASP A 12 -12.31 -3.37 -16.71
C ASP A 12 -11.84 -1.90 -16.59
N MET A 13 -12.76 -0.96 -16.30
CA MET A 13 -12.46 0.48 -16.20
C MET A 13 -12.71 1.06 -14.79
N LYS A 14 -12.61 0.24 -13.75
CA LYS A 14 -12.41 0.80 -12.41
C LYS A 14 -10.94 1.20 -12.26
N PRO A 15 -10.63 2.46 -11.94
CA PRO A 15 -9.25 2.86 -11.68
C PRO A 15 -8.68 1.96 -10.58
N ARG A 16 -7.51 1.38 -10.84
CA ARG A 16 -6.79 0.60 -9.84
C ARG A 16 -6.36 1.57 -8.75
N ALA A 17 -6.74 1.27 -7.50
CA ALA A 17 -6.27 2.05 -6.37
C ALA A 17 -4.75 1.97 -6.27
N GLU A 18 -4.10 3.13 -6.22
CA GLU A 18 -2.66 3.22 -6.00
C GLU A 18 -2.34 2.87 -4.55
N LYS A 19 -1.21 2.19 -4.34
CA LYS A 19 -0.78 1.67 -3.04
C LYS A 19 0.64 2.09 -2.74
N VAL A 20 0.91 2.33 -1.47
CA VAL A 20 2.25 2.58 -0.94
C VAL A 20 2.59 1.59 0.15
N THR A 21 3.89 1.38 0.33
CA THR A 21 4.45 0.56 1.40
C THR A 21 5.68 1.27 1.95
N ALA A 22 5.77 1.39 3.28
CA ALA A 22 6.87 2.06 3.95
C ALA A 22 7.83 1.04 4.58
N PHE A 23 9.09 1.05 4.14
CA PHE A 23 10.16 0.31 4.78
C PHE A 23 10.81 1.19 5.85
N VAL A 24 10.30 1.12 7.07
CA VAL A 24 10.89 1.84 8.21
C VAL A 24 12.14 1.07 8.65
N THR A 25 13.30 1.73 8.59
CA THR A 25 14.58 1.10 8.92
C THR A 25 15.24 1.75 10.12
N ARG A 26 16.07 0.98 10.81
CA ARG A 26 17.00 1.49 11.83
C ARG A 26 18.36 0.83 11.67
N MET A 27 19.42 1.55 12.02
CA MET A 27 20.76 0.98 12.11
C MET A 27 20.97 0.35 13.49
N SER A 28 21.51 -0.87 13.53
CA SER A 28 21.93 -1.55 14.75
C SER A 28 23.37 -2.06 14.61
N PRO A 29 24.02 -2.54 15.69
CA PRO A 29 25.33 -3.19 15.60
C PRO A 29 25.36 -4.42 14.68
N ARG A 30 24.21 -4.99 14.34
CA ARG A 30 24.07 -6.14 13.43
C ARG A 30 23.78 -5.73 11.98
N GLY A 31 23.66 -4.43 11.71
CA GLY A 31 23.36 -3.88 10.40
C GLY A 31 22.00 -3.17 10.35
N MET A 32 21.51 -2.95 9.13
CA MET A 32 20.22 -2.32 8.89
C MET A 32 19.09 -3.31 9.19
N GLU A 33 18.16 -2.89 10.05
CA GLU A 33 16.97 -3.64 10.42
C GLU A 33 15.74 -2.96 9.84
N VAL A 34 14.69 -3.74 9.57
CA VAL A 34 13.38 -3.25 9.11
C VAL A 34 12.31 -3.54 10.16
N LEU A 35 11.41 -2.58 10.38
CA LEU A 35 10.27 -2.75 11.26
C LEU A 35 9.21 -3.63 10.58
N LEU A 36 8.76 -4.68 11.28
CA LEU A 36 7.73 -5.61 10.83
C LEU A 36 6.67 -5.77 11.92
N PHE A 37 5.42 -5.96 11.53
CA PHE A 37 4.34 -6.39 12.41
C PHE A 37 4.04 -7.86 12.20
N GLN A 38 3.74 -8.58 13.28
CA GLN A 38 3.19 -9.93 13.21
C GLN A 38 1.71 -9.85 13.57
N HIS A 39 0.84 -9.88 12.57
CA HIS A 39 -0.59 -10.00 12.81
C HIS A 39 -0.96 -11.45 13.10
N PRO A 40 -1.81 -11.75 14.11
CA PRO A 40 -2.16 -13.12 14.49
C PRO A 40 -2.74 -13.96 13.35
N SER A 41 -3.46 -13.34 12.41
CA SER A 41 -4.13 -14.03 11.30
C SER A 41 -3.63 -13.64 9.90
N ALA A 42 -2.88 -12.53 9.78
CA ALA A 42 -2.46 -12.00 8.47
C ALA A 42 -0.96 -12.16 8.21
N GLY A 43 -0.22 -12.73 9.16
CA GLY A 43 1.21 -12.98 9.00
C GLY A 43 2.07 -11.75 9.25
N ILE A 44 3.24 -11.73 8.63
CA ILE A 44 4.20 -10.63 8.72
C ILE A 44 3.80 -9.50 7.76
N GLN A 45 3.78 -8.28 8.26
CA GLN A 45 3.38 -7.09 7.53
C GLN A 45 4.36 -5.94 7.73
N VAL A 46 4.31 -4.99 6.79
CA VAL A 46 4.95 -3.68 6.83
C VAL A 46 3.86 -2.62 6.74
N PRO A 47 4.09 -1.38 7.21
CA PRO A 47 3.13 -0.30 7.03
C PRO A 47 2.80 -0.09 5.55
N ALA A 48 1.53 -0.10 5.20
CA ALA A 48 1.09 0.03 3.83
C ALA A 48 -0.35 0.53 3.75
N GLY A 49 -0.65 1.30 2.71
CA GLY A 49 -1.99 1.85 2.55
C GLY A 49 -2.30 2.34 1.16
N THR A 50 -3.47 2.95 1.04
CA THR A 50 -3.95 3.51 -0.22
C THR A 50 -3.42 4.93 -0.38
N VAL A 51 -3.00 5.28 -1.58
CA VAL A 51 -2.72 6.67 -1.93
C VAL A 51 -4.06 7.35 -2.17
N GLU A 52 -4.35 8.41 -1.42
CA GLU A 52 -5.58 9.17 -1.58
C GLU A 52 -5.55 10.00 -2.87
N ALA A 53 -6.73 10.42 -3.35
CA ALA A 53 -6.81 11.28 -4.52
C ALA A 53 -5.99 12.56 -4.32
N ASP A 54 -5.16 12.91 -5.31
CA ASP A 54 -4.24 14.04 -5.29
C ASP A 54 -3.14 13.98 -4.19
N GLU A 55 -2.96 12.83 -3.53
CA GLU A 55 -1.90 12.63 -2.54
C GLU A 55 -0.59 12.20 -3.20
N HIS A 56 0.51 12.86 -2.83
CA HIS A 56 1.83 12.43 -3.29
C HIS A 56 2.24 11.14 -2.58
N HIS A 57 2.74 10.15 -3.31
CA HIS A 57 3.14 8.83 -2.79
C HIS A 57 4.03 8.88 -1.54
N ALA A 58 5.00 9.80 -1.50
CA ALA A 58 5.87 9.97 -0.34
C ALA A 58 5.13 10.50 0.91
N VAL A 59 4.12 11.34 0.72
CA VAL A 59 3.26 11.85 1.80
C VAL A 59 2.37 10.72 2.30
N ALA A 60 1.75 9.95 1.40
CA ALA A 60 0.97 8.77 1.74
C ALA A 60 1.80 7.76 2.56
N ALA A 61 3.01 7.44 2.08
CA ALA A 61 3.87 6.47 2.77
C ALA A 61 4.29 6.96 4.17
N ALA A 62 4.56 8.26 4.35
CA ALA A 62 4.88 8.85 5.64
C ALA A 62 3.66 8.85 6.59
N ARG A 63 2.47 9.15 6.07
CA ARG A 63 1.20 9.10 6.82
C ARG A 63 0.93 7.67 7.33
N GLU A 64 0.95 6.69 6.44
CA GLU A 64 0.73 5.27 6.78
C GLU A 64 1.78 4.76 7.77
N ALA A 65 3.05 5.10 7.57
CA ALA A 65 4.11 4.76 8.52
C ALA A 65 3.81 5.32 9.92
N ARG A 66 3.37 6.58 10.02
CA ARG A 66 3.02 7.19 11.30
C ARG A 66 1.79 6.56 11.95
N GLU A 67 0.74 6.31 11.17
CA GLU A 67 -0.53 5.76 11.67
C GLU A 67 -0.37 4.34 12.23
N GLU A 68 0.34 3.46 11.53
CA GLU A 68 0.48 2.07 11.95
C GLU A 68 1.61 1.84 12.97
N THR A 69 2.70 2.62 12.89
CA THR A 69 3.88 2.43 13.78
C THR A 69 3.89 3.33 15.00
N GLY A 70 3.16 4.46 14.95
CA GLY A 70 3.21 5.50 15.97
C GLY A 70 4.51 6.33 15.99
N LEU A 71 5.42 6.12 15.04
CA LEU A 71 6.68 6.88 14.92
C LEU A 71 6.44 8.26 14.28
N ALA A 72 7.17 9.28 14.76
CA ALA A 72 7.06 10.68 14.33
C ALA A 72 8.32 11.16 13.60
#